data_AF-A0A157QL74-F1
#
_entry.id   AF-A0A157QL74-F1
#
_cell.length_a   1.000
_cell.length_b   1.000
_cell.length_c   1.000
_cell.angle_alpha   90.00
_cell.angle_beta   90.00
_cell.angle_gamma   90.00
#
_symmetry.space_group_name_H-M   'P 1'
#
loop_
_entity.id
_entity.type
_entity.pdbx_description
1 polymer ?
#
loop_
_entity_poly.entity_id
_entity_poly.type
_entity_poly.pdbx_seq_one_letter_code
_entity_poly.pdbx_strand_id
1 'polypeptide(L)'
;MTAITDQRNTAPTKSGDIFPLFKGATRVPTIAGGVPTRPFIALVMVGAGLGMLSLYAWALIPALYPLMAIVAREDDRAFRIIELWLRTRATNRHQRFWNGSSYTLLAYPRRPWTKAQGIER
;
A
#
# COMPACT_ATOMS: atom_id res chain seq x y z
N MET A 1 17.84 -15.56 -53.03
CA MET A 1 17.02 -14.53 -52.34
C MET A 1 16.08 -15.24 -51.39
N THR A 2 16.47 -15.42 -50.14
CA THR A 2 15.62 -16.00 -49.09
C THR A 2 15.17 -14.88 -48.15
N ALA A 3 13.85 -14.72 -48.04
CA ALA A 3 13.24 -13.67 -47.25
C ALA A 3 13.49 -13.91 -45.75
N ILE A 4 14.11 -12.94 -45.09
CA ILE A 4 14.27 -12.90 -43.63
C ILE A 4 12.93 -12.39 -43.09
N THR A 5 12.09 -13.30 -42.60
CA THR A 5 10.82 -12.95 -41.95
C THR A 5 11.07 -12.21 -40.64
N ASP A 6 10.58 -10.98 -40.56
CA ASP A 6 10.73 -10.07 -39.43
C ASP A 6 9.81 -10.48 -38.25
N GLN A 7 10.39 -10.97 -37.15
CA GLN A 7 9.66 -11.41 -35.95
C GLN A 7 9.34 -10.28 -34.94
N ARG A 8 9.44 -9.00 -35.33
CA ARG A 8 9.37 -7.88 -34.37
C ARG A 8 7.97 -7.48 -33.90
N ASN A 9 6.90 -8.07 -34.45
CA ASN A 9 5.51 -7.64 -34.18
C ASN A 9 4.60 -8.78 -33.71
N THR A 10 4.97 -9.52 -32.66
CA THR A 10 4.02 -10.34 -31.92
C THR A 10 3.54 -9.58 -30.68
N ALA A 11 2.27 -9.14 -30.70
CA ALA A 11 1.63 -8.63 -29.50
C ALA A 11 1.66 -9.72 -28.41
N PRO A 12 1.95 -9.40 -27.14
CA PRO A 12 1.97 -10.41 -26.09
C PRO A 12 0.56 -10.96 -25.93
N THR A 13 0.32 -12.17 -26.44
CA THR A 13 -0.86 -12.95 -26.12
C THR A 13 -0.83 -13.21 -24.62
N LYS A 14 -1.88 -12.77 -23.92
CA LYS A 14 -2.06 -12.97 -22.48
C LYS A 14 -1.95 -14.47 -22.20
N SER A 15 -0.78 -14.92 -21.77
CA SER A 15 -0.53 -16.32 -21.43
C SER A 15 -1.49 -16.67 -20.30
N GLY A 16 -2.45 -17.56 -20.56
CA GLY A 16 -3.26 -18.13 -19.51
C GLY A 16 -2.30 -18.74 -18.48
N ASP A 17 -2.33 -18.20 -17.26
CA ASP A 17 -1.37 -18.47 -16.21
C ASP A 17 -1.25 -19.98 -15.93
N ILE A 18 -0.18 -20.61 -16.43
CA ILE A 18 0.11 -22.05 -16.23
C ILE A 18 0.42 -22.37 -14.76
N PHE A 19 0.69 -21.34 -13.95
CA PHE A 19 0.89 -21.48 -12.51
C PHE A 19 -0.19 -20.68 -11.78
N PRO A 20 -1.06 -21.32 -10.97
CA PRO A 20 -1.85 -20.58 -10.01
C PRO A 20 -0.84 -19.94 -9.05
N LEU A 21 -0.52 -18.65 -9.27
CA LEU A 21 0.36 -17.90 -8.39
C LEU A 21 -0.21 -18.08 -6.99
N PHE A 22 0.55 -18.73 -6.10
CA PHE A 22 0.13 -19.03 -4.74
C PHE A 22 -0.03 -17.72 -3.97
N LYS A 23 -1.15 -17.03 -4.22
CA LYS A 23 -1.49 -15.73 -3.64
C LYS A 23 -1.58 -15.85 -2.12
N GLY A 24 -1.86 -17.04 -1.60
CA GLY A 24 -1.85 -17.36 -0.19
C GLY A 24 -0.48 -17.23 0.49
N ALA A 25 0.63 -17.52 -0.21
CA ALA A 25 1.97 -17.52 0.40
C ALA A 25 2.54 -16.11 0.66
N THR A 26 1.95 -15.08 0.05
CA THR A 26 2.39 -13.67 0.18
C THR A 26 1.28 -12.71 0.65
N ARG A 27 0.10 -13.24 1.02
CA ARG A 27 -0.97 -12.43 1.60
C ARG A 27 -0.58 -12.00 3.02
N VAL A 28 -0.94 -10.77 3.34
CA VAL A 28 -0.78 -10.24 4.70
C VAL A 28 -1.66 -11.07 5.64
N PRO A 29 -1.24 -11.32 6.89
CA PRO A 29 -2.08 -12.00 7.87
C PRO A 29 -3.38 -11.23 8.08
N THR A 30 -4.48 -11.97 7.95
CA THR A 30 -5.84 -11.47 7.88
C THR A 30 -6.66 -12.14 8.97
N ILE A 31 -7.49 -11.37 9.68
CA ILE A 31 -8.39 -11.89 10.72
C ILE A 31 -9.65 -12.46 10.03
N ALA A 32 -10.42 -13.29 10.73
CA ALA A 32 -11.72 -13.79 10.25
C ALA A 32 -12.50 -12.66 9.53
N GLY A 33 -12.93 -12.90 8.28
CA GLY A 33 -13.64 -11.90 7.48
C GLY A 33 -12.80 -11.13 6.44
N GLY A 34 -11.50 -11.42 6.27
CA GLY A 34 -10.74 -10.81 5.17
C GLY A 34 -10.01 -9.52 5.54
N VAL A 35 -10.13 -9.06 6.79
CA VAL A 35 -9.59 -7.78 7.26
C VAL A 35 -8.08 -7.86 7.62
N PRO A 36 -7.20 -7.03 7.02
CA PRO A 36 -5.79 -7.00 7.38
C PRO A 36 -5.55 -6.57 8.84
N THR A 37 -4.62 -7.24 9.52
CA THR A 37 -4.34 -7.02 10.96
C THR A 37 -3.94 -5.59 11.33
N ARG A 38 -3.05 -4.96 10.55
CA ARG A 38 -2.58 -3.58 10.79
C ARG A 38 -3.72 -2.55 10.89
N PRO A 39 -4.58 -2.41 9.87
CA PRO A 39 -5.67 -1.44 9.94
C PRO A 39 -6.75 -1.85 10.95
N PHE A 40 -6.92 -3.14 11.28
CA PHE A 40 -7.80 -3.57 12.38
C PHE A 40 -7.30 -3.05 13.75
N ILE A 41 -5.99 -3.16 14.01
CA ILE A 41 -5.38 -2.61 15.24
C ILE A 41 -5.59 -1.08 15.27
N ALA A 42 -5.42 -0.39 14.15
CA ALA A 42 -5.67 1.05 14.09
C ALA A 42 -7.12 1.40 14.42
N LEU A 43 -8.09 0.63 13.90
CA LEU A 43 -9.51 0.78 14.23
C LEU A 43 -9.77 0.61 15.73
N VAL A 44 -9.22 -0.44 16.34
CA VAL A 44 -9.39 -0.71 17.78
C VAL A 44 -8.74 0.37 18.63
N MET A 45 -7.52 0.81 18.29
CA MET A 45 -6.82 1.86 19.05
C MET A 45 -7.55 3.20 19.00
N VAL A 46 -8.02 3.62 17.81
CA VAL A 46 -8.79 4.86 17.65
C VAL A 46 -10.17 4.73 18.31
N GLY A 47 -10.86 3.61 18.08
CA GLY A 47 -12.17 3.34 18.66
C GLY A 47 -12.14 3.28 20.19
N ALA A 48 -11.16 2.59 20.78
CA ALA A 48 -11.00 2.53 22.23
C ALA A 48 -10.56 3.87 22.83
N GLY A 49 -9.67 4.61 22.15
CA GLY A 49 -9.27 5.96 22.57
C GLY A 49 -10.46 6.92 22.61
N LEU A 50 -11.31 6.90 21.59
CA LEU A 50 -12.57 7.67 21.59
C LEU A 50 -13.58 7.11 22.60
N GLY A 51 -13.61 5.79 22.78
CA GLY A 51 -14.43 5.08 23.76
C GLY A 51 -14.16 5.50 25.20
N MET A 52 -12.92 5.92 25.50
CA MET A 52 -12.55 6.49 26.80
C MET A 52 -13.19 7.86 27.03
N LEU A 53 -13.42 8.64 25.96
CA LEU A 53 -14.04 9.97 26.04
C LEU A 53 -15.57 9.90 26.01
N SER A 54 -16.13 8.90 25.33
CA SER A 54 -17.58 8.73 25.18
C SER A 54 -17.95 7.26 25.04
N LEU A 55 -18.92 6.81 25.84
CA LEU A 55 -19.41 5.44 25.79
C LEU A 55 -19.98 5.08 24.40
N TYR A 56 -20.60 6.04 23.71
CA TYR A 56 -21.15 5.85 22.37
C TYR A 56 -20.08 5.58 21.32
N ALA A 57 -18.84 6.02 21.54
CA ALA A 57 -17.75 5.78 20.59
C ALA A 57 -17.35 4.30 20.51
N TRP A 58 -17.70 3.47 21.50
CA TRP A 58 -17.53 2.02 21.41
C TRP A 58 -18.37 1.40 20.28
N ALA A 59 -19.50 2.01 19.91
CA ALA A 59 -20.33 1.57 18.79
C ALA A 59 -19.66 1.78 17.41
N LEU A 60 -18.61 2.61 17.33
CA LEU A 60 -17.87 2.82 16.07
C LEU A 60 -17.12 1.57 15.62
N ILE A 61 -16.61 0.76 16.55
CA ILE A 61 -15.86 -0.45 16.23
C ILE A 61 -16.73 -1.46 15.46
N PRO A 62 -17.90 -1.91 15.96
CA PRO A 62 -18.75 -2.83 15.23
C PRO A 62 -19.40 -2.19 13.99
N ALA A 63 -19.58 -0.88 13.94
CA ALA A 63 -20.13 -0.19 12.78
C ALA A 63 -19.12 -0.10 11.61
N LEU A 64 -17.84 0.17 11.91
CA LEU A 64 -16.80 0.38 10.90
C LEU A 64 -16.14 -0.93 10.44
N TYR A 65 -16.15 -1.97 11.28
CA TYR A 65 -15.64 -3.29 10.95
C TYR A 65 -16.24 -3.92 9.67
N PRO A 66 -17.58 -3.96 9.45
CA PRO A 66 -18.14 -4.54 8.23
C PRO A 66 -17.77 -3.75 6.97
N LEU A 67 -17.70 -2.42 7.05
CA LEU A 67 -17.22 -1.59 5.94
C LEU A 67 -15.80 -1.98 5.55
N MET A 68 -14.96 -2.22 6.57
CA MET A 68 -13.59 -2.65 6.37
C MET A 68 -13.51 -4.04 5.71
N ALA A 69 -14.38 -4.96 6.10
CA ALA A 69 -14.46 -6.30 5.51
C ALA A 69 -14.90 -6.26 4.03
N ILE A 70 -15.85 -5.38 3.68
CA ILE A 70 -16.29 -5.18 2.29
C ILE A 70 -15.12 -4.68 1.43
N VAL A 71 -14.39 -3.67 1.91
CA VAL A 71 -13.24 -3.10 1.18
C VAL A 71 -12.12 -4.14 1.03
N ALA A 72 -11.81 -4.88 2.10
CA ALA A 72 -10.75 -5.88 2.06
C ALA A 72 -11.09 -7.06 1.13
N ARG A 73 -12.37 -7.39 0.99
CA ARG A 73 -12.84 -8.42 0.05
C ARG A 73 -12.56 -8.07 -1.40
N GLU A 74 -12.65 -6.79 -1.76
CA GLU A 74 -12.36 -6.29 -3.11
C GLU A 74 -10.86 -6.15 -3.36
N ASP A 75 -10.12 -5.53 -2.43
CA ASP A 75 -8.67 -5.36 -2.54
C ASP A 75 -7.96 -5.44 -1.17
N ASP A 76 -7.28 -6.57 -0.93
CA ASP A 76 -6.44 -6.79 0.26
C ASP A 76 -5.37 -5.70 0.44
N ARG A 77 -4.93 -5.03 -0.65
CA ARG A 77 -3.85 -4.04 -0.64
C ARG A 77 -4.34 -2.61 -0.47
N ALA A 78 -5.65 -2.34 -0.56
CA ALA A 78 -6.20 -0.99 -0.49
C ALA A 78 -5.75 -0.25 0.79
N PHE A 79 -5.83 -0.90 1.95
CA PHE A 79 -5.40 -0.30 3.21
C PHE A 79 -3.91 0.00 3.26
N ARG A 80 -3.08 -0.83 2.62
CA ARG A 80 -1.64 -0.59 2.53
C ARG A 80 -1.33 0.62 1.64
N ILE A 81 -2.10 0.80 0.57
CA ILE A 81 -1.98 1.97 -0.31
C ILE A 81 -2.42 3.24 0.43
N ILE A 82 -3.52 3.18 1.19
CA ILE A 82 -3.99 4.30 2.03
C ILE A 82 -2.93 4.66 3.08
N GLU A 83 -2.38 3.66 3.77
CA GLU A 83 -1.29 3.87 4.73
C GLU A 83 -0.06 4.51 4.07
N LEU A 84 0.34 3.99 2.90
CA LEU A 84 1.47 4.54 2.15
C LEU A 84 1.20 5.98 1.74
N TRP A 85 0.00 6.28 1.26
CA TRP A 85 -0.42 7.62 0.87
C TRP A 85 -0.37 8.58 2.07
N LEU A 86 -0.86 8.17 3.24
CA LEU A 86 -0.77 8.97 4.46
C LEU A 86 0.69 9.23 4.84
N ARG A 87 1.54 8.21 4.85
CA ARG A 87 2.96 8.36 5.20
C ARG A 87 3.73 9.24 4.21
N THR A 88 3.46 9.10 2.93
CA THR A 88 4.23 9.76 1.86
C THR A 88 3.69 11.14 1.53
N ARG A 89 2.39 11.26 1.29
CA ARG A 89 1.77 12.49 0.79
C ARG A 89 1.38 13.43 1.91
N ALA A 90 0.80 12.94 3.01
CA ALA A 90 0.41 13.81 4.12
C ALA A 90 1.61 14.41 4.87
N THR A 91 2.75 13.70 4.89
CA THR A 91 3.97 14.16 5.59
C THR A 91 4.82 15.10 4.72
N ASN A 92 4.58 15.19 3.41
CA ASN A 92 5.43 15.99 2.52
C ASN A 92 5.07 17.49 2.57
N ARG A 93 5.76 18.24 3.44
CA ARG A 93 5.60 19.71 3.54
C ARG A 93 6.04 20.46 2.28
N HIS A 94 7.01 19.92 1.54
CA HIS A 94 7.58 20.58 0.36
C HIS A 94 6.76 20.35 -0.91
N GLN A 95 5.75 19.48 -0.86
CA GLN A 95 4.88 19.20 -2.01
C GLN A 95 4.15 20.45 -2.51
N ARG A 96 3.75 21.37 -1.63
CA ARG A 96 3.02 22.58 -2.02
C ARG A 96 3.87 23.53 -2.88
N PHE A 97 5.20 23.50 -2.71
CA PHE A 97 6.10 24.34 -3.48
C PHE A 97 6.54 23.66 -4.79
N TRP A 98 6.85 22.36 -4.75
CA TRP A 98 7.44 21.65 -5.90
C TRP A 98 6.42 20.87 -6.75
N ASN A 99 5.16 20.78 -6.32
CA ASN A 99 4.06 20.00 -6.94
C ASN A 99 4.45 18.57 -7.37
N GLY A 100 5.43 17.98 -6.68
CA GLY A 100 6.03 16.71 -7.05
C GLY A 100 6.48 15.94 -5.81
N SER A 101 6.26 14.63 -5.83
CA SER A 101 6.75 13.71 -4.80
C SER A 101 7.12 12.37 -5.44
N SER A 102 8.40 12.03 -5.44
CA SER A 102 8.90 10.74 -5.94
C SER A 102 9.47 9.96 -4.77
N TYR A 103 8.78 8.89 -4.37
CA TYR A 103 9.27 7.94 -3.36
C TYR A 103 9.65 6.65 -4.07
N THR A 104 10.91 6.25 -3.94
CA THR A 104 11.39 4.97 -4.44
C THR A 104 11.32 3.92 -3.34
N LEU A 105 10.95 2.69 -3.71
CA LEU A 105 11.00 1.54 -2.81
C LEU A 105 12.43 1.04 -2.58
N LEU A 106 13.38 1.45 -3.43
CA LEU A 106 14.78 1.09 -3.28
C LEU A 106 15.46 2.04 -2.29
N ALA A 107 16.15 1.47 -1.31
CA ALA A 107 17.11 2.20 -0.50
C ALA A 107 18.27 2.64 -1.40
N TYR A 108 18.18 3.84 -1.97
CA TYR A 108 19.26 4.39 -2.77
C TYR A 108 20.34 4.93 -1.82
N PRO A 109 21.59 4.45 -1.88
CA PRO A 109 22.67 5.04 -1.10
C PRO A 109 22.81 6.52 -1.50
N ARG A 110 22.93 7.43 -0.53
CA ARG A 110 23.08 8.87 -0.82
C ARG A 110 24.19 9.06 -1.85
N ARG A 111 23.89 9.84 -2.89
CA ARG A 111 24.83 10.10 -3.98
C ARG A 111 26.12 10.71 -3.42
N PRO A 112 27.31 10.33 -3.90
CA PRO A 112 28.59 10.71 -3.30
C PRO A 112 28.74 12.22 -3.05
N TRP A 113 28.21 13.07 -3.93
CA TRP A 113 28.27 14.53 -3.79
C TRP A 113 27.42 15.10 -2.64
N THR A 114 26.44 14.35 -2.13
CA THR A 114 25.67 14.76 -0.94
C THR A 114 26.53 14.70 0.32
N LYS A 115 27.57 13.84 0.34
CA LYS A 115 28.52 13.74 1.46
C LYS A 115 29.42 14.98 1.57
N ALA A 116 29.68 15.66 0.46
CA ALA A 116 30.49 16.88 0.43
C ALA A 116 29.82 18.08 1.13
N GLN A 117 28.51 18.01 1.41
CA GLN A 117 27.75 19.12 2.00
C GLN A 117 27.63 19.05 3.54
N GLY A 118 28.27 18.09 4.21
CA GLY A 118 28.41 18.10 5.68
C GLY A 118 27.10 18.00 6.47
N ILE A 119 26.01 17.51 5.86
CA ILE A 119 24.71 17.34 6.51
C ILE A 119 24.63 15.93 7.09
N GLU A 120 25.27 15.72 8.23
CA GLU A 120 25.00 14.56 9.09
C GLU A 120 24.13 15.02 10.26
N ARG A 121 22.89 14.52 10.31
CA ARG A 121 21.99 14.55 11.46
C ARG A 121 21.17 13.27 11.48
#